data_AF-A0A8B8KE04-F1
#
_entry.id   AF-A0A8B8KE04-F1
#
_cell.length_a   1.000
_cell.length_b   1.000
_cell.length_c   1.000
_cell.angle_alpha   90.00
_cell.angle_beta   90.00
_cell.angle_gamma   90.00
#
_symmetry.space_group_name_H-M   'P 1'
#
loop_
_entity.id
_entity.type
_entity.pdbx_description
1 polymer ?
#
loop_
_entity_poly.entity_id
_entity_poly.type
_entity_poly.pdbx_seq_one_letter_code
_entity_poly.pdbx_strand_id
1 'polypeptide(L)'
;MKHHLAGTRANVSACTSVPDEVKEIFIKLLEEKEKKKDENSLKFFEEAETQDVSGHQKKSMDSFVNKENGGTSKNLKQTTMNTMFKDRDVVIQKICKCIYANNALPFNLVRSPHFIQMVKVVGEFGKGLKPPTYHEVRVSFFKKAADSIHQNLEKYKSEWEKWGCTLMCDGWTDGKGRSLTNFLVNSPSGTVFLKSIDTSDVIKDVKQMFELLDSMVDEIGEENIVQVVTDGASNLVAAGKILEEKRTKLFWSPCAAYCLDLMLEDIGELPIFYATITNAKKITTYIYRHTWVLNLYRKHSKGRELARPAVTKFATAYLTLNCIMQQKNALKSMFASEEFASSSYANRVEAKQVMSIVLSDDKFWKSIKYCLKCVIPLVKVLRLVDGDSKSAMPYIYEAMDRTKE
;
A
#
# COMPACT_ATOMS: atom_id res chain seq x y z
N MET A 1 31.88 9.52 -9.45
CA MET A 1 31.77 9.88 -10.88
C MET A 1 31.19 11.27 -11.13
N LYS A 2 29.96 11.61 -10.68
CA LYS A 2 29.37 12.95 -10.91
C LYS A 2 30.20 14.12 -10.37
N HIS A 3 30.73 14.02 -9.16
CA HIS A 3 31.64 15.03 -8.58
C HIS A 3 32.99 15.13 -9.29
N HIS A 4 33.52 14.01 -9.79
CA HIS A 4 34.75 13.95 -10.58
C HIS A 4 34.63 14.70 -11.91
N LEU A 5 33.48 14.58 -12.59
CA LEU A 5 33.16 15.27 -13.84
C LEU A 5 32.72 16.73 -13.64
N ALA A 6 32.10 17.05 -12.50
CA ALA A 6 31.71 18.41 -12.12
C ALA A 6 32.89 19.28 -11.62
N GLY A 7 34.07 18.70 -11.42
CA GLY A 7 35.22 19.41 -10.85
C GLY A 7 35.11 19.75 -9.36
N THR A 8 34.11 19.21 -8.65
CA THR A 8 33.88 19.49 -7.22
C THR A 8 34.62 18.49 -6.32
N ARG A 9 35.40 18.98 -5.35
CA ARG A 9 36.18 18.14 -4.43
C ARG A 9 35.33 17.76 -3.22
N ALA A 10 34.66 16.61 -3.30
CA ALA A 10 34.00 15.99 -2.15
C ALA A 10 34.81 14.75 -1.68
N ASN A 11 34.72 13.62 -2.40
CA ASN A 11 35.36 12.35 -2.03
C ASN A 11 36.17 11.69 -3.17
N VAL A 12 36.37 12.37 -4.30
CA VAL A 12 37.13 11.90 -5.48
C VAL A 12 37.87 13.09 -6.09
N SER A 13 39.08 12.88 -6.63
CA SER A 13 39.84 13.92 -7.34
C SER A 13 39.09 14.40 -8.59
N ALA A 14 39.27 15.68 -8.96
CA ALA A 14 38.63 16.26 -10.14
C ALA A 14 39.35 15.87 -11.44
N CYS A 15 38.61 15.64 -12.52
CA CYS A 15 39.21 15.43 -13.84
C CYS A 15 39.61 16.77 -14.48
N THR A 16 40.87 16.88 -14.92
CA THR A 16 41.43 18.11 -15.51
C THR A 16 41.10 18.30 -16.98
N SER A 17 40.63 17.24 -17.66
CA SER A 17 40.42 17.22 -19.12
C SER A 17 38.95 17.38 -19.53
N VAL A 18 38.06 17.72 -18.60
CA VAL A 18 36.62 17.88 -18.88
C VAL A 18 36.37 19.26 -19.49
N PRO A 19 35.73 19.36 -20.68
CA PRO A 19 35.30 20.62 -21.26
C PRO A 19 34.33 21.37 -20.34
N ASP A 20 34.38 22.70 -20.33
CA ASP A 20 33.63 23.52 -19.35
C ASP A 20 32.10 23.38 -19.50
N GLU A 21 31.61 23.19 -20.73
CA GLU A 21 30.20 22.89 -21.01
C GLU A 21 29.70 21.63 -20.28
N VAL A 22 30.55 20.59 -20.19
CA VAL A 22 30.22 19.34 -19.51
C VAL A 22 30.28 19.52 -18.00
N LYS A 23 31.23 20.33 -17.48
CA LYS A 23 31.29 20.66 -16.05
C LYS A 23 30.02 21.36 -15.59
N GLU A 24 29.53 22.36 -16.34
CA GLU A 24 28.31 23.10 -15.99
C GLU A 24 27.07 22.21 -15.93
N ILE A 25 26.94 21.25 -16.85
CA ILE A 25 25.84 20.26 -16.85
C ILE A 25 25.88 19.44 -15.55
N PHE A 26 27.06 18.95 -15.17
CA PHE A 26 27.20 18.12 -13.97
C PHE A 26 27.07 18.91 -12.66
N ILE A 27 27.43 20.21 -12.65
CA ILE A 27 27.16 21.10 -11.51
C ILE A 27 25.65 21.29 -11.33
N LYS A 28 24.91 21.63 -12.40
CA LYS A 28 23.44 21.76 -12.34
C LYS A 28 22.75 20.47 -11.88
N LEU A 29 23.22 19.32 -12.33
CA LEU A 29 22.70 18.01 -11.89
C LEU A 29 22.97 17.71 -10.41
N LEU A 30 24.04 18.26 -9.83
CA LEU A 30 24.33 18.13 -8.41
C LEU A 30 23.46 19.06 -7.57
N GLU A 31 23.26 20.31 -8.02
CA GLU A 31 22.37 21.28 -7.37
C GLU A 31 20.90 20.83 -7.39
N GLU A 32 20.42 20.27 -8.52
CA GLU A 32 19.08 19.68 -8.60
C GLU A 32 18.91 18.46 -7.68
N LYS A 33 19.99 17.70 -7.45
CA LYS A 33 19.97 16.55 -6.55
C LYS A 33 19.89 16.99 -5.09
N GLU A 34 20.54 18.08 -4.69
CA GLU A 34 20.41 18.64 -3.34
C GLU A 34 19.02 19.23 -3.11
N LYS A 35 18.48 20.00 -4.08
CA LYS A 35 17.08 20.50 -4.02
C LYS A 35 16.07 19.37 -3.90
N LYS A 36 16.23 18.26 -4.63
CA LYS A 36 15.38 17.06 -4.52
C LYS A 36 15.57 16.30 -3.21
N LYS A 37 16.73 16.42 -2.55
CA LYS A 37 16.99 15.78 -1.25
C LYS A 37 16.26 16.52 -0.14
N ASP A 38 16.23 17.85 -0.21
CA ASP A 38 15.46 18.70 0.71
C ASP A 38 13.94 18.55 0.49
N GLU A 39 13.46 18.52 -0.76
CA GLU A 39 12.03 18.29 -1.07
C GLU A 39 11.54 16.87 -0.71
N ASN A 40 12.36 15.83 -0.94
CA ASN A 40 12.00 14.46 -0.56
C ASN A 40 12.05 14.23 0.95
N SER A 41 12.86 14.98 1.70
CA SER A 41 12.90 14.86 3.17
C SER A 41 11.60 15.36 3.85
N LEU A 42 10.93 16.34 3.23
CA LEU A 42 9.67 16.92 3.71
C LEU A 42 8.42 16.13 3.28
N LYS A 43 8.41 15.53 2.08
CA LYS A 43 7.28 14.69 1.60
C LYS A 43 7.23 13.29 2.21
N PHE A 44 8.33 12.82 2.80
CA PHE A 44 8.50 11.45 3.32
C PHE A 44 7.62 11.09 4.54
N PHE A 45 6.96 12.08 5.17
CA PHE A 45 6.08 11.85 6.33
C PHE A 45 4.63 12.37 6.18
N GLU A 46 4.30 13.13 5.14
CA GLU A 46 2.93 13.67 4.93
C GLU A 46 2.02 12.76 4.10
N GLU A 47 2.55 11.88 3.26
CA GLU A 47 1.72 10.99 2.41
C GLU A 47 1.02 9.86 3.20
N ALA A 48 1.24 9.78 4.52
CA ALA A 48 0.43 8.97 5.43
C ALA A 48 -0.73 9.76 6.09
N GLU A 49 -0.89 11.08 5.83
CA GLU A 49 -1.83 11.96 6.54
C GLU A 49 -2.96 12.57 5.67
N THR A 50 -3.11 12.23 4.39
CA THR A 50 -4.25 12.74 3.59
C THR A 50 -5.34 11.69 3.36
N GLN A 51 -6.06 11.36 4.43
CA GLN A 51 -7.50 11.14 4.36
C GLN A 51 -8.18 12.15 5.29
N ASP A 52 -9.16 12.86 4.72
CA ASP A 52 -10.12 13.76 5.36
C ASP A 52 -9.64 15.07 5.98
N VAL A 53 -9.75 16.14 5.17
CA VAL A 53 -10.23 17.43 5.67
C VAL A 53 -11.22 18.02 4.66
N SER A 54 -12.52 17.75 4.83
CA SER A 54 -13.57 18.60 4.24
C SER A 54 -14.17 19.46 5.34
N GLY A 55 -13.78 20.73 5.34
CA GLY A 55 -14.30 21.74 6.26
C GLY A 55 -15.79 21.95 6.05
N HIS A 56 -16.59 21.54 7.04
CA HIS A 56 -17.99 21.91 7.14
C HIS A 56 -18.11 23.37 7.60
N GLN A 57 -18.43 24.29 6.68
CA GLN A 57 -19.10 25.53 7.05
C GLN A 57 -20.59 25.25 7.23
N LYS A 58 -21.03 25.31 8.49
CA LYS A 58 -22.44 25.39 8.88
C LYS A 58 -23.14 26.50 8.09
N LYS A 59 -24.19 26.17 7.34
CA LYS A 59 -25.29 27.10 7.09
C LYS A 59 -26.59 26.47 7.59
N SER A 60 -27.23 27.25 8.45
CA SER A 60 -28.46 26.95 9.16
C SER A 60 -29.60 26.63 8.19
N MET A 61 -30.39 25.64 8.56
CA MET A 61 -31.61 25.23 7.90
C MET A 61 -32.76 26.00 8.57
N ASP A 62 -33.06 27.21 8.10
CA ASP A 62 -34.28 27.95 8.44
C ASP A 62 -34.44 29.17 7.52
N SER A 63 -35.25 29.03 6.47
CA SER A 63 -36.11 30.09 5.91
C SER A 63 -36.84 29.56 4.67
N PHE A 64 -37.69 28.56 4.87
CA PHE A 64 -38.80 28.30 3.95
C PHE A 64 -39.99 29.15 4.41
N VAL A 65 -40.65 29.82 3.46
CA VAL A 65 -41.93 30.55 3.57
C VAL A 65 -41.85 32.01 4.08
N ASN A 66 -41.75 32.95 3.14
CA ASN A 66 -42.76 34.02 3.05
C ASN A 66 -42.82 34.66 1.66
N LYS A 67 -44.03 35.10 1.33
CA LYS A 67 -44.61 35.39 0.02
C LYS A 67 -44.33 36.80 -0.52
N GLU A 68 -44.37 36.86 -1.85
CA GLU A 68 -44.98 37.88 -2.74
C GLU A 68 -44.33 39.26 -3.01
N ASN A 69 -44.27 39.52 -4.32
CA ASN A 69 -44.35 40.78 -5.07
C ASN A 69 -43.10 41.66 -5.31
N GLY A 70 -42.77 41.80 -6.60
CA GLY A 70 -41.87 42.84 -7.11
C GLY A 70 -41.30 42.48 -8.48
N GLY A 71 -42.04 42.78 -9.55
CA GLY A 71 -41.65 42.47 -10.92
C GLY A 71 -40.38 43.18 -11.39
N THR A 72 -39.63 42.53 -12.29
CA THR A 72 -38.91 43.24 -13.36
C THR A 72 -38.57 42.25 -14.48
N SER A 73 -39.02 42.62 -15.68
CA SER A 73 -38.81 41.94 -16.95
C SER A 73 -37.34 41.55 -17.16
N LYS A 74 -37.07 40.25 -17.33
CA LYS A 74 -35.82 39.76 -17.92
C LYS A 74 -36.14 38.96 -19.17
N ASN A 75 -35.69 39.52 -20.29
CA ASN A 75 -35.65 38.95 -21.64
C ASN A 75 -35.47 37.43 -21.61
N LEU A 76 -36.55 36.69 -21.87
CA LEU A 76 -36.52 35.27 -22.20
C LEU A 76 -35.89 35.14 -23.59
N LYS A 77 -34.56 35.01 -23.64
CA LYS A 77 -33.91 34.44 -24.82
C LYS A 77 -34.46 33.03 -24.97
N GLN A 78 -35.22 32.80 -26.04
CA GLN A 78 -35.74 31.48 -26.40
C GLN A 78 -34.55 30.51 -26.52
N THR A 79 -34.40 29.65 -25.52
CA THR A 79 -33.42 28.56 -25.54
C THR A 79 -33.96 27.52 -26.53
N THR A 80 -33.23 27.29 -27.61
CA THR A 80 -33.56 26.25 -28.60
C THR A 80 -33.70 24.90 -27.89
N MET A 81 -34.58 24.00 -28.34
CA MET A 81 -34.79 22.70 -27.67
C MET A 81 -33.48 21.92 -27.43
N ASN A 82 -32.44 22.14 -28.27
CA ASN A 82 -31.11 21.56 -28.08
C ASN A 82 -30.34 22.04 -26.84
N THR A 83 -30.67 23.20 -26.26
CA THR A 83 -30.08 23.69 -25.01
C THR A 83 -30.79 23.16 -23.77
N MET A 84 -32.06 22.74 -23.86
CA MET A 84 -32.77 22.08 -22.75
C MET A 84 -32.32 20.62 -22.51
N PHE A 85 -31.79 19.94 -23.53
CA PHE A 85 -31.31 18.54 -23.41
C PHE A 85 -29.86 18.39 -22.95
N LYS A 86 -29.16 19.48 -22.61
CA LYS A 86 -27.74 19.49 -22.23
C LYS A 86 -27.50 20.06 -20.84
N ASP A 87 -28.44 19.83 -19.91
CA ASP A 87 -28.21 20.13 -18.51
C ASP A 87 -27.20 19.14 -17.93
N ARG A 88 -25.96 19.61 -17.82
CA ARG A 88 -24.85 18.85 -17.26
C ARG A 88 -25.18 18.37 -15.84
N ASP A 89 -25.83 19.18 -15.03
CA ASP A 89 -26.03 18.88 -13.61
C ASP A 89 -27.02 17.73 -13.44
N VAL A 90 -28.02 17.62 -14.31
CA VAL A 90 -28.92 16.46 -14.35
C VAL A 90 -28.17 15.17 -14.67
N VAL A 91 -27.28 15.18 -15.67
CA VAL A 91 -26.47 14.01 -16.06
C VAL A 91 -25.54 13.60 -14.92
N ILE A 92 -24.81 14.56 -14.36
CA ILE A 92 -23.90 14.31 -13.23
C ILE A 92 -24.66 13.81 -12.01
N GLN A 93 -25.83 14.35 -11.70
CA GLN A 93 -26.65 13.87 -10.59
C GLN A 93 -27.06 12.39 -10.76
N LYS A 94 -27.40 11.96 -11.99
CA LYS A 94 -27.72 10.55 -12.27
C LYS A 94 -26.50 9.64 -12.14
N ILE A 95 -25.33 10.07 -12.62
CA ILE A 95 -24.06 9.36 -12.43
C ILE A 95 -23.74 9.22 -10.94
N CYS A 96 -23.82 10.31 -10.19
CA CYS A 96 -23.57 10.33 -8.75
C CYS A 96 -24.52 9.38 -7.99
N LYS A 97 -25.82 9.38 -8.33
CA LYS A 97 -26.79 8.42 -7.76
C LYS A 97 -26.41 6.97 -8.07
N CYS A 98 -25.90 6.67 -9.26
CA CYS A 98 -25.38 5.33 -9.58
C CYS A 98 -24.20 4.94 -8.69
N ILE A 99 -23.38 5.90 -8.24
CA ILE A 99 -22.22 5.61 -7.40
C ILE A 99 -22.65 5.30 -5.96
N TYR A 100 -23.42 6.19 -5.29
CA TYR A 100 -23.67 6.07 -3.85
C TYR A 100 -25.05 5.58 -3.43
N ALA A 101 -26.07 5.59 -4.29
CA ALA A 101 -27.45 5.38 -3.80
C ALA A 101 -27.68 3.93 -3.33
N ASN A 102 -27.26 2.95 -4.12
CA ASN A 102 -27.44 1.52 -3.82
C ASN A 102 -26.27 0.62 -4.23
N ASN A 103 -25.21 1.18 -4.83
CA ASN A 103 -24.10 0.38 -5.38
C ASN A 103 -22.80 0.51 -4.56
N ALA A 104 -22.76 1.43 -3.58
CA ALA A 104 -21.60 1.68 -2.72
C ALA A 104 -20.26 1.74 -3.48
N LEU A 105 -20.26 2.31 -4.69
CA LEU A 105 -19.07 2.36 -5.53
C LEU A 105 -18.09 3.40 -4.97
N PRO A 106 -16.78 3.13 -4.99
CA PRO A 106 -15.79 4.10 -4.53
C PRO A 106 -15.85 5.38 -5.36
N PHE A 107 -15.78 6.55 -4.71
CA PHE A 107 -15.74 7.84 -5.42
C PHE A 107 -14.54 7.96 -6.36
N ASN A 108 -13.46 7.23 -6.07
CA ASN A 108 -12.29 7.18 -6.95
C ASN A 108 -12.58 6.59 -8.34
N LEU A 109 -13.72 5.90 -8.53
CA LEU A 109 -14.16 5.38 -9.83
C LEU A 109 -14.14 6.45 -10.92
N VAL A 110 -14.55 7.68 -10.61
CA VAL A 110 -14.62 8.77 -11.61
C VAL A 110 -13.25 9.22 -12.12
N ARG A 111 -12.18 8.85 -11.42
CA ARG A 111 -10.79 9.10 -11.84
C ARG A 111 -10.22 7.96 -12.69
N SER A 112 -10.93 6.82 -12.80
CA SER A 112 -10.48 5.69 -13.59
C SER A 112 -10.47 6.03 -15.09
N PRO A 113 -9.39 5.73 -15.83
CA PRO A 113 -9.37 5.86 -17.29
C PRO A 113 -10.52 5.11 -17.97
N HIS A 114 -10.91 3.94 -17.44
CA HIS A 114 -12.03 3.16 -17.95
C HIS A 114 -13.37 3.87 -17.77
N PHE A 115 -13.58 4.57 -16.66
CA PHE A 115 -14.80 5.34 -16.43
C PHE A 115 -14.88 6.52 -17.40
N ILE A 116 -13.78 7.25 -17.58
CA ILE A 116 -13.69 8.37 -18.53
C ILE A 116 -13.98 7.89 -19.95
N GLN A 117 -13.37 6.77 -20.35
CA GLN A 117 -13.59 6.17 -21.67
C GLN A 117 -15.03 5.69 -21.84
N MET A 118 -15.62 5.05 -20.84
CA MET A 118 -17.02 4.62 -20.84
C MET A 118 -17.96 5.80 -21.09
N VAL A 119 -17.82 6.90 -20.33
CA VAL A 119 -18.68 8.09 -20.51
C VAL A 119 -18.51 8.69 -21.91
N LYS A 120 -17.27 8.71 -22.44
CA LYS A 120 -16.97 9.17 -23.80
C LYS A 120 -17.69 8.33 -24.86
N VAL A 121 -17.52 7.00 -24.85
CA VAL A 121 -18.11 6.13 -25.88
C VAL A 121 -19.64 6.07 -25.80
N VAL A 122 -20.20 6.17 -24.59
CA VAL A 122 -21.66 6.29 -24.40
C VAL A 122 -22.16 7.61 -25.00
N GLY A 123 -21.42 8.70 -24.81
CA GLY A 123 -21.72 10.00 -25.41
C GLY A 123 -21.63 9.98 -26.94
N GLU A 124 -20.61 9.33 -27.49
CA GLU A 124 -20.39 9.17 -28.94
C GLU A 124 -21.47 8.30 -29.60
N PHE A 125 -21.96 7.25 -28.92
CA PHE A 125 -23.08 6.45 -29.42
C PHE A 125 -24.37 7.28 -29.55
N GLY A 126 -24.59 8.22 -28.62
CA GLY A 126 -25.75 9.10 -28.63
C GLY A 126 -27.03 8.46 -28.08
N LYS A 127 -28.19 9.02 -28.48
CA LYS A 127 -29.50 8.58 -27.97
C LYS A 127 -29.83 7.18 -28.50
N GLY A 128 -30.27 6.28 -27.61
CA GLY A 128 -30.76 4.95 -27.98
C GLY A 128 -29.91 3.78 -27.48
N LEU A 129 -28.75 4.04 -26.86
CA LEU A 129 -27.98 2.98 -26.20
C LEU A 129 -28.80 2.34 -25.08
N LYS A 130 -29.04 1.03 -25.19
CA LYS A 130 -29.56 0.24 -24.08
C LYS A 130 -28.40 -0.10 -23.14
N PRO A 131 -28.54 0.08 -21.82
CA PRO A 131 -27.53 -0.38 -20.87
C PRO A 131 -27.26 -1.88 -21.03
N PRO A 132 -26.03 -2.34 -20.75
CA PRO A 132 -25.73 -3.76 -20.80
C PRO A 132 -26.57 -4.53 -19.78
N THR A 133 -27.09 -5.67 -20.18
CA THR A 133 -27.83 -6.58 -19.30
C THR A 133 -26.89 -7.32 -18.34
N TYR A 134 -27.45 -7.83 -17.24
CA TYR A 134 -26.69 -8.64 -16.28
C TYR A 134 -25.97 -9.85 -16.92
N HIS A 135 -26.63 -10.51 -17.89
CA HIS A 135 -26.05 -11.64 -18.62
C HIS A 135 -24.93 -11.21 -19.57
N GLU A 136 -25.09 -10.10 -20.29
CA GLU A 136 -24.06 -9.55 -21.15
C GLU A 136 -22.79 -9.23 -20.37
N VAL A 137 -22.93 -8.59 -19.20
CA VAL A 137 -21.78 -8.26 -18.35
C VAL A 137 -21.10 -9.52 -17.83
N ARG A 138 -21.83 -10.44 -17.19
CA ARG A 138 -21.23 -11.56 -16.46
C ARG A 138 -20.75 -12.72 -17.35
N VAL A 139 -21.27 -12.85 -18.56
CA VAL A 139 -20.95 -13.98 -19.47
C VAL A 139 -20.28 -13.47 -20.73
N SER A 140 -21.02 -12.76 -21.59
CA SER A 140 -20.58 -12.47 -22.96
C SER A 140 -19.37 -11.54 -23.00
N PHE A 141 -19.46 -10.37 -22.36
CA PHE A 141 -18.37 -9.39 -22.34
C PHE A 141 -17.27 -9.77 -21.34
N PHE A 142 -17.60 -10.47 -20.25
CA PHE A 142 -16.59 -11.04 -19.36
C PHE A 142 -15.70 -12.06 -20.08
N LYS A 143 -16.30 -13.00 -20.81
CA LYS A 143 -15.54 -13.98 -21.60
C LYS A 143 -14.67 -13.30 -22.66
N LYS A 144 -15.23 -12.33 -23.41
CA LYS A 144 -14.44 -11.55 -24.39
C LYS A 144 -13.27 -10.80 -23.74
N ALA A 145 -13.45 -10.26 -22.53
CA ALA A 145 -12.38 -9.60 -21.80
C ALA A 145 -11.30 -10.61 -21.38
N ALA A 146 -11.68 -11.78 -20.88
CA ALA A 146 -10.75 -12.85 -20.52
C ALA A 146 -9.97 -13.37 -21.74
N ASP A 147 -10.66 -13.64 -22.85
CA ASP A 147 -10.05 -14.08 -24.11
C ASP A 147 -9.06 -13.03 -24.65
N SER A 148 -9.42 -11.74 -24.59
CA SER A 148 -8.54 -10.63 -24.97
C SER A 148 -7.29 -10.55 -24.07
N ILE A 149 -7.44 -10.75 -22.76
CA ILE A 149 -6.31 -10.82 -21.84
C ILE A 149 -5.40 -11.99 -22.24
N HIS A 150 -5.94 -13.19 -22.44
CA HIS A 150 -5.15 -14.36 -22.85
C HIS A 150 -4.40 -14.15 -24.17
N GLN A 151 -5.03 -13.53 -25.17
CA GLN A 151 -4.35 -13.19 -26.43
C GLN A 151 -3.19 -12.19 -26.21
N ASN A 152 -3.34 -11.25 -25.28
CA ASN A 152 -2.26 -10.36 -24.92
C ASN A 152 -1.15 -11.07 -24.12
N LEU A 153 -1.46 -12.14 -23.37
CA LEU A 153 -0.48 -12.95 -22.65
C LEU A 153 0.51 -13.66 -23.57
N GLU A 154 0.08 -14.06 -24.77
CA GLU A 154 0.96 -14.72 -25.75
C GLU A 154 2.18 -13.86 -26.12
N LYS A 155 2.04 -12.52 -26.08
CA LYS A 155 3.17 -11.59 -26.29
C LYS A 155 4.22 -11.66 -25.18
N TYR A 156 3.80 -11.92 -23.94
CA TYR A 156 4.71 -12.07 -22.81
C TYR A 156 5.39 -13.44 -22.83
N LYS A 157 4.66 -14.50 -23.21
CA LYS A 157 5.20 -15.87 -23.31
C LYS A 157 6.40 -15.97 -24.27
N SER A 158 6.34 -15.32 -25.43
CA SER A 158 7.46 -15.31 -26.37
C SER A 158 8.70 -14.60 -25.83
N GLU A 159 8.54 -13.68 -24.89
CA GLU A 159 9.67 -13.03 -24.21
C GLU A 159 10.23 -13.89 -23.08
N TRP A 160 9.40 -14.73 -22.45
CA TRP A 160 9.86 -15.70 -21.46
C TRP A 160 10.79 -16.73 -22.10
N GLU A 161 10.52 -17.16 -23.34
CA GLU A 161 11.42 -18.04 -24.10
C GLU A 161 12.78 -17.38 -24.39
N LYS A 162 12.78 -16.05 -24.59
CA LYS A 162 14.01 -15.31 -24.93
C LYS A 162 14.87 -14.96 -23.73
N TRP A 163 14.25 -14.52 -22.63
CA TRP A 163 14.95 -13.92 -21.49
C TRP A 163 14.83 -14.73 -20.20
N GLY A 164 13.94 -15.73 -20.19
CA GLY A 164 13.51 -16.39 -18.97
C GLY A 164 12.49 -15.56 -18.17
N CYS A 165 11.86 -16.22 -17.21
CA CYS A 165 10.93 -15.60 -16.27
C CYS A 165 11.08 -16.15 -14.85
N THR A 166 10.47 -15.45 -13.90
CA THR A 166 10.37 -15.85 -12.51
C THR A 166 8.93 -16.23 -12.20
N LEU A 167 8.70 -17.48 -11.81
CA LEU A 167 7.40 -17.92 -11.28
C LEU A 167 7.31 -17.50 -9.81
N MET A 168 6.28 -16.74 -9.46
CA MET A 168 6.00 -16.28 -8.10
C MET A 168 4.73 -16.93 -7.59
N CYS A 169 4.78 -17.43 -6.36
CA CYS A 169 3.69 -18.12 -5.69
C CYS A 169 3.41 -17.45 -4.35
N ASP A 170 2.19 -16.93 -4.18
CA ASP A 170 1.74 -16.23 -2.98
C ASP A 170 0.47 -16.87 -2.42
N GLY A 171 0.56 -17.40 -1.20
CA GLY A 171 -0.51 -18.07 -0.48
C GLY A 171 -1.15 -17.16 0.56
N TRP A 172 -2.47 -17.14 0.59
CA TRP A 172 -3.23 -16.47 1.63
C TRP A 172 -4.34 -17.37 2.16
N THR A 173 -4.42 -17.48 3.48
CA THR A 173 -5.54 -18.11 4.19
C THR A 173 -6.42 -17.04 4.85
N ASP A 174 -7.73 -17.09 4.59
CA ASP A 174 -8.69 -16.22 5.25
C ASP A 174 -9.05 -16.69 6.66
N GLY A 175 -9.70 -15.82 7.44
CA GLY A 175 -10.11 -16.16 8.82
C GLY A 175 -11.17 -17.26 8.93
N LYS A 176 -11.66 -17.80 7.81
CA LYS A 176 -12.58 -18.94 7.74
C LYS A 176 -11.88 -20.24 7.34
N GLY A 177 -10.55 -20.21 7.19
CA GLY A 177 -9.73 -21.37 6.83
C GLY A 177 -9.67 -21.66 5.33
N ARG A 178 -10.22 -20.78 4.47
CA ARG A 178 -10.09 -20.93 3.01
C ARG A 178 -8.73 -20.43 2.59
N SER A 179 -8.00 -21.23 1.82
CA SER A 179 -6.67 -20.88 1.32
C SER A 179 -6.70 -20.71 -0.18
N LEU A 180 -6.09 -19.64 -0.66
CA LEU A 180 -5.91 -19.36 -2.08
C LEU A 180 -4.43 -19.18 -2.35
N THR A 181 -3.97 -19.78 -3.43
CA THR A 181 -2.59 -19.62 -3.92
C THR A 181 -2.61 -18.94 -5.27
N ASN A 182 -1.99 -17.78 -5.33
CA ASN A 182 -1.84 -16.96 -6.53
C ASN A 182 -0.54 -17.30 -7.24
N PHE A 183 -0.61 -17.46 -8.55
CA PHE A 183 0.54 -17.66 -9.41
C PHE A 183 0.72 -16.44 -10.31
N LEU A 184 1.91 -15.88 -10.26
CA LEU A 184 2.32 -14.76 -11.09
C LEU A 184 3.61 -15.10 -11.82
N VAL A 185 3.83 -14.50 -12.98
CA VAL A 185 5.08 -14.60 -13.71
C VAL A 185 5.65 -13.22 -13.89
N ASN A 186 6.90 -13.04 -13.48
CA ASN A 186 7.63 -11.80 -13.68
C ASN A 186 8.70 -11.97 -14.76
N SER A 187 8.77 -11.01 -15.68
CA SER A 187 9.81 -10.93 -16.70
C SER A 187 10.25 -9.47 -16.90
N PRO A 188 11.26 -9.18 -17.74
CA PRO A 188 11.65 -7.80 -18.06
C PRO A 188 10.50 -6.91 -18.57
N SER A 189 9.44 -7.52 -19.11
CA SER A 189 8.27 -6.81 -19.64
C SER A 189 7.17 -6.58 -18.61
N GLY A 190 7.38 -7.05 -17.38
CA GLY A 190 6.50 -6.82 -16.24
C GLY A 190 5.98 -8.11 -15.62
N THR A 191 5.05 -7.92 -14.69
CA THR A 191 4.40 -9.00 -13.94
C THR A 191 3.04 -9.32 -14.53
N VAL A 192 2.80 -10.62 -14.74
CA VAL A 192 1.56 -11.18 -15.24
C VAL A 192 0.93 -12.03 -14.14
N PHE A 193 -0.34 -11.79 -13.84
CA PHE A 193 -1.13 -12.74 -13.06
C PHE A 193 -1.56 -13.90 -13.96
N LEU A 194 -1.20 -15.13 -13.61
CA LEU A 194 -1.62 -16.32 -14.34
C LEU A 194 -2.99 -16.80 -13.87
N LYS A 195 -3.08 -17.15 -12.58
CA LYS A 195 -4.29 -17.69 -11.97
C LYS A 195 -4.20 -17.73 -10.45
N SER A 196 -5.35 -17.94 -9.83
CA SER A 196 -5.50 -18.21 -8.41
C SER A 196 -6.18 -19.57 -8.25
N ILE A 197 -5.65 -20.41 -7.37
CA ILE A 197 -6.12 -21.78 -7.13
C ILE A 197 -6.58 -21.88 -5.68
N ASP A 198 -7.76 -22.46 -5.46
CA ASP A 198 -8.21 -22.84 -4.12
C ASP A 198 -7.34 -23.99 -3.62
N THR A 199 -6.56 -23.70 -2.58
CA THR A 199 -5.62 -24.65 -1.97
C THR A 199 -6.05 -25.04 -0.57
N SER A 200 -7.30 -24.78 -0.17
CA SER A 200 -7.81 -25.06 1.19
C SER A 200 -7.54 -26.49 1.65
N ASP A 201 -7.67 -27.47 0.74
CA ASP A 201 -7.49 -28.89 1.05
C ASP A 201 -6.02 -29.36 0.99
N VAL A 202 -5.16 -28.62 0.29
CA VAL A 202 -3.81 -29.06 -0.08
C VAL A 202 -2.71 -28.25 0.59
N ILE A 203 -3.00 -27.04 1.08
CA ILE A 203 -2.01 -26.08 1.63
C ILE A 203 -1.22 -26.65 2.81
N LYS A 204 -1.77 -27.65 3.51
CA LYS A 204 -1.16 -28.31 4.67
C LYS A 204 -0.23 -29.46 4.28
N ASP A 205 -0.28 -29.92 3.04
CA ASP A 205 0.50 -31.05 2.53
C ASP A 205 1.62 -30.54 1.61
N VAL A 206 2.85 -30.68 2.08
CA VAL A 206 4.06 -30.27 1.34
C VAL A 206 4.13 -30.96 -0.02
N LYS A 207 3.73 -32.23 -0.12
CA LYS A 207 3.83 -32.99 -1.37
C LYS A 207 2.82 -32.47 -2.41
N GLN A 208 1.60 -32.20 -1.99
CA GLN A 208 0.58 -31.66 -2.89
C GLN A 208 0.90 -30.22 -3.32
N MET A 209 1.47 -29.41 -2.42
CA MET A 209 1.97 -28.08 -2.80
C MET A 209 3.15 -28.14 -3.77
N PHE A 210 4.04 -29.13 -3.60
CA PHE A 210 5.11 -29.40 -4.56
C PHE A 210 4.55 -29.82 -5.92
N GLU A 211 3.60 -30.77 -5.96
CA GLU A 211 2.95 -31.21 -7.20
C GLU A 211 2.26 -30.03 -7.91
N LEU A 212 1.66 -29.11 -7.14
CA LEU A 212 1.07 -27.88 -7.68
C LEU A 212 2.14 -26.96 -8.29
N LEU A 213 3.23 -26.67 -7.58
CA LEU A 213 4.32 -25.84 -8.11
C LEU A 213 4.95 -26.47 -9.36
N ASP A 214 5.19 -27.78 -9.33
CA ASP A 214 5.76 -28.54 -10.43
C ASP A 214 4.87 -28.54 -11.68
N SER A 215 3.54 -28.63 -11.49
CA SER A 215 2.59 -28.50 -12.59
C SER A 215 2.59 -27.10 -13.23
N MET A 216 2.87 -26.05 -12.44
CA MET A 216 3.04 -24.68 -12.97
C MET A 216 4.33 -24.52 -13.76
N VAL A 217 5.40 -25.20 -13.34
CA VAL A 217 6.65 -25.25 -14.12
C VAL A 217 6.39 -25.93 -15.47
N ASP A 218 5.66 -27.05 -15.49
CA ASP A 218 5.32 -27.74 -16.75
C ASP A 218 4.41 -26.90 -17.67
N GLU A 219 3.44 -26.18 -17.11
CA GLU A 219 2.54 -25.34 -17.90
C GLU A 219 3.25 -24.15 -18.57
N ILE A 220 4.28 -23.60 -17.93
CA ILE A 220 5.06 -22.48 -18.46
C ILE A 220 6.20 -22.98 -19.38
N GLY A 221 6.70 -24.18 -19.13
CA GLY A 221 7.92 -24.72 -19.74
C GLY A 221 9.14 -24.44 -18.88
N GLU A 222 9.84 -25.50 -18.46
CA GLU A 222 11.00 -25.41 -17.57
C GLU A 222 12.13 -24.58 -18.20
N GLU A 223 12.31 -24.68 -19.52
CA GLU A 223 13.28 -23.89 -20.28
C GLU A 223 13.03 -22.37 -20.21
N ASN A 224 11.81 -21.96 -19.90
CA ASN A 224 11.42 -20.55 -19.81
C ASN A 224 11.55 -20.01 -18.38
N ILE A 225 11.77 -20.86 -17.38
CA ILE A 225 11.82 -20.47 -15.96
C ILE A 225 13.27 -20.46 -15.48
N VAL A 226 13.68 -19.31 -14.95
CA VAL A 226 15.00 -19.15 -14.31
C VAL A 226 14.90 -19.35 -12.81
N GLN A 227 13.81 -18.88 -12.20
CA GLN A 227 13.64 -18.81 -10.75
C GLN A 227 12.20 -19.09 -10.34
N VAL A 228 12.04 -19.77 -9.21
CA VAL A 228 10.75 -19.88 -8.51
C VAL A 228 10.85 -19.15 -7.16
N VAL A 229 9.92 -18.24 -6.89
CA VAL A 229 9.80 -17.51 -5.63
C VAL A 229 8.52 -17.91 -4.94
N THR A 230 8.61 -18.39 -3.72
CA THR A 230 7.41 -18.66 -2.88
C THR A 230 7.35 -17.67 -1.73
N ASP A 231 6.16 -17.48 -1.19
CA ASP A 231 6.00 -16.86 0.12
C ASP A 231 6.71 -17.68 1.22
N GLY A 232 6.64 -17.13 2.43
CA GLY A 232 7.24 -17.71 3.63
C GLY A 232 6.48 -18.80 4.34
N ALA A 233 5.33 -19.24 3.81
CA ALA A 233 4.59 -20.32 4.45
C ALA A 233 5.48 -21.57 4.48
N SER A 234 5.60 -22.20 5.66
CA SER A 234 6.54 -23.33 5.88
C SER A 234 6.37 -24.45 4.86
N ASN A 235 5.13 -24.71 4.43
CA ASN A 235 4.82 -25.75 3.45
C ASN A 235 5.26 -25.36 2.03
N LEU A 236 5.12 -24.09 1.65
CA LEU A 236 5.58 -23.57 0.37
C LEU A 236 7.11 -23.51 0.31
N VAL A 237 7.76 -23.15 1.42
CA VAL A 237 9.22 -23.23 1.57
C VAL A 237 9.72 -24.66 1.41
N ALA A 238 9.07 -25.63 2.06
CA ALA A 238 9.44 -27.04 1.93
C ALA A 238 9.20 -27.57 0.50
N ALA A 239 8.06 -27.23 -0.10
CA ALA A 239 7.73 -27.60 -1.48
C ALA A 239 8.71 -27.00 -2.50
N GLY A 240 9.13 -25.75 -2.30
CA GLY A 240 10.11 -25.07 -3.14
C GLY A 240 11.49 -25.73 -3.10
N LYS A 241 11.95 -26.19 -1.92
CA LYS A 241 13.20 -26.95 -1.80
C LYS A 241 13.14 -28.27 -2.56
N ILE A 242 12.03 -29.01 -2.43
CA ILE A 242 11.82 -30.26 -3.19
C ILE A 242 11.80 -29.98 -4.70
N LEU A 243 11.22 -28.86 -5.12
CA LEU A 243 11.20 -28.44 -6.52
C LEU A 243 12.63 -28.19 -7.05
N GLU A 244 13.46 -27.48 -6.31
CA GLU A 244 14.86 -27.22 -6.66
C GLU A 244 15.69 -28.50 -6.74
N GLU A 245 15.46 -29.47 -5.84
CA GLU A 245 16.10 -30.78 -5.91
C GLU A 245 15.72 -31.57 -7.17
N LYS A 246 14.45 -31.47 -7.61
CA LYS A 246 13.96 -32.16 -8.82
C LYS A 246 14.38 -31.46 -10.11
N ARG A 247 14.24 -30.13 -10.18
CA ARG A 247 14.38 -29.32 -11.40
C ARG A 247 15.73 -28.60 -11.38
N THR A 248 16.79 -29.31 -11.75
CA THR A 248 18.18 -28.80 -11.62
C THR A 248 18.54 -27.63 -12.55
N LYS A 249 17.63 -27.21 -13.44
CA LYS A 249 17.83 -26.08 -14.38
C LYS A 249 17.33 -24.74 -13.85
N LEU A 250 16.55 -24.75 -12.78
CA LEU A 250 16.05 -23.56 -12.11
C LEU A 250 16.49 -23.57 -10.65
N PHE A 251 16.39 -22.43 -9.98
CA PHE A 251 16.61 -22.32 -8.55
C PHE A 251 15.35 -21.81 -7.85
N TRP A 252 15.22 -22.19 -6.57
CA TRP A 252 14.15 -21.69 -5.72
C TRP A 252 14.70 -20.69 -4.71
N SER A 253 13.89 -19.69 -4.37
CA SER A 253 14.22 -18.77 -3.28
C SER A 253 12.98 -18.33 -2.51
N PRO A 254 13.06 -18.15 -1.19
CA PRO A 254 11.98 -17.54 -0.43
C PRO A 254 11.82 -16.05 -0.79
N CYS A 255 10.61 -15.53 -0.62
CA CYS A 255 10.31 -14.12 -0.82
C CYS A 255 11.22 -13.22 0.05
N ALA A 256 11.88 -12.24 -0.58
CA ALA A 256 12.76 -11.30 0.12
C ALA A 256 12.03 -10.49 1.20
N ALA A 257 10.80 -10.06 0.94
CA ALA A 257 10.00 -9.33 1.92
C ALA A 257 9.71 -10.20 3.15
N TYR A 258 9.46 -11.49 2.96
CA TYR A 258 9.29 -12.44 4.06
C TYR A 258 10.59 -12.65 4.84
N CYS A 259 11.72 -12.86 4.16
CA CYS A 259 13.01 -13.02 4.83
C CYS A 259 13.38 -11.80 5.69
N LEU A 260 13.10 -10.59 5.21
CA LEU A 260 13.32 -9.36 5.97
C LEU A 260 12.37 -9.24 7.16
N ASP A 261 11.14 -9.73 7.03
CA ASP A 261 10.19 -9.75 8.13
C ASP A 261 10.60 -10.74 9.23
N LEU A 262 11.18 -11.90 8.88
CA LEU A 262 11.80 -12.82 9.84
C LEU A 262 13.02 -12.20 10.55
N MET A 263 13.87 -11.45 9.83
CA MET A 263 14.97 -10.72 10.50
C MET A 263 14.43 -9.71 11.52
N LEU A 264 13.30 -9.07 11.21
CA LEU A 264 12.61 -8.16 12.13
C LEU A 264 11.97 -8.91 13.31
N GLU A 265 11.51 -10.15 13.12
CA GLU A 265 11.08 -11.05 14.20
C GLU A 265 12.21 -11.31 15.19
N ASP A 266 13.35 -11.81 14.70
CA ASP A 266 14.52 -12.14 15.51
C ASP A 266 15.04 -10.93 16.29
N ILE A 267 15.10 -9.75 15.65
CA ILE A 267 15.45 -8.49 16.34
C ILE A 267 14.40 -8.15 17.41
N GLY A 268 13.12 -8.43 17.14
CA GLY A 268 12.01 -8.24 18.06
C GLY A 268 12.12 -9.07 19.35
N GLU A 269 12.78 -10.23 19.29
CA GLU A 269 13.01 -11.11 20.45
C GLU A 269 14.10 -10.59 21.41
N LEU A 270 14.98 -9.70 20.94
CA LEU A 270 16.02 -9.12 21.79
C LEU A 270 15.40 -8.42 23.02
N PRO A 271 15.96 -8.55 24.23
CA PRO A 271 15.28 -8.13 25.47
C PRO A 271 14.76 -6.68 25.48
N ILE A 272 15.54 -5.75 24.93
CA ILE A 272 15.14 -4.33 24.83
C ILE A 272 13.99 -4.12 23.85
N PHE A 273 13.98 -4.83 22.72
CA PHE A 273 12.94 -4.76 21.71
C PHE A 273 11.67 -5.42 22.22
N TYR A 274 11.77 -6.64 22.75
CA TYR A 274 10.66 -7.40 23.31
C TYR A 274 9.93 -6.60 24.40
N ALA A 275 10.67 -6.03 25.37
CA ALA A 275 10.09 -5.24 26.44
C ALA A 275 9.40 -3.96 25.90
N THR A 276 10.03 -3.29 24.93
CA THR A 276 9.49 -2.06 24.31
C THR A 276 8.21 -2.35 23.52
N ILE A 277 8.21 -3.39 22.69
CA ILE A 277 7.05 -3.83 21.90
C ILE A 277 5.93 -4.29 22.83
N THR A 278 6.24 -5.02 23.89
CA THR A 278 5.24 -5.47 24.87
C THR A 278 4.56 -4.30 25.58
N ASN A 279 5.33 -3.28 25.99
CA ASN A 279 4.77 -2.07 26.60
C ASN A 279 3.92 -1.26 25.59
N ALA A 280 4.36 -1.17 24.34
CA ALA A 280 3.57 -0.57 23.27
C ALA A 280 2.24 -1.31 23.03
N LYS A 281 2.25 -2.65 23.02
CA LYS A 281 1.05 -3.48 22.93
C LYS A 281 0.09 -3.21 24.09
N LYS A 282 0.57 -3.08 25.33
CA LYS A 282 -0.28 -2.73 26.49
C LYS A 282 -1.01 -1.39 26.28
N ILE A 283 -0.30 -0.37 25.77
CA ILE A 283 -0.89 0.95 25.48
C ILE A 283 -2.00 0.81 24.42
N THR A 284 -1.71 0.21 23.28
CA THR A 284 -2.68 0.10 22.17
C THR A 284 -3.87 -0.77 22.55
N THR A 285 -3.65 -1.92 23.19
CA THR A 285 -4.73 -2.80 23.67
C THR A 285 -5.64 -2.06 24.64
N TYR A 286 -5.10 -1.31 25.60
CA TYR A 286 -5.93 -0.58 26.56
C TYR A 286 -6.80 0.48 25.89
N ILE A 287 -6.24 1.27 24.96
CA ILE A 287 -6.97 2.33 24.25
C ILE A 287 -8.09 1.71 23.38
N TYR A 288 -7.79 0.70 22.57
CA TYR A 288 -8.76 0.12 21.64
C TYR A 288 -9.79 -0.80 22.30
N ARG A 289 -9.50 -1.34 23.49
CA ARG A 289 -10.44 -2.19 24.23
C ARG A 289 -11.63 -1.40 24.77
N HIS A 290 -11.48 -0.10 25.00
CA HIS A 290 -12.50 0.72 25.64
C HIS A 290 -12.92 1.85 24.70
N THR A 291 -14.13 1.76 24.13
CA THR A 291 -14.69 2.76 23.20
C THR A 291 -14.59 4.19 23.72
N TRP A 292 -14.83 4.39 25.02
CA TRP A 292 -14.71 5.71 25.65
C TRP A 292 -13.26 6.21 25.66
N VAL A 293 -12.30 5.36 26.03
CA VAL A 293 -10.85 5.71 26.03
C VAL A 293 -10.37 5.97 24.60
N LEU A 294 -10.83 5.19 23.62
CA LEU A 294 -10.53 5.43 22.21
C LEU A 294 -11.06 6.78 21.72
N ASN A 295 -12.29 7.14 22.08
CA ASN A 295 -12.86 8.44 21.72
C ASN A 295 -12.12 9.59 22.40
N LEU A 296 -11.72 9.41 23.65
CA LEU A 296 -10.89 10.39 24.35
C LEU A 296 -9.52 10.53 23.66
N TYR A 297 -8.88 9.43 23.30
CA TYR A 297 -7.64 9.44 22.53
C TYR A 297 -7.79 10.22 21.22
N ARG A 298 -8.86 9.95 20.44
CA ARG A 298 -9.15 10.66 19.18
C ARG A 298 -9.30 12.17 19.37
N LYS A 299 -9.88 12.61 20.48
CA LYS A 299 -9.99 14.03 20.83
C LYS A 299 -8.61 14.66 21.03
N HIS A 300 -7.71 13.99 21.75
CA HIS A 300 -6.35 14.49 21.99
C HIS A 300 -5.40 14.31 20.78
N SER A 301 -5.64 13.32 19.93
CA SER A 301 -4.83 13.03 18.74
C SER A 301 -5.31 13.76 17.47
N LYS A 302 -6.40 14.54 17.56
CA LYS A 302 -7.04 15.21 16.41
C LYS A 302 -7.50 14.23 15.33
N GLY A 303 -8.09 13.11 15.75
CA GLY A 303 -8.60 12.07 14.85
C GLY A 303 -7.54 11.10 14.32
N ARG A 304 -6.26 11.26 14.70
CA ARG A 304 -5.21 10.31 14.31
C ARG A 304 -5.36 8.99 15.03
N GLU A 305 -5.20 7.89 14.31
CA GLU A 305 -5.25 6.52 14.84
C GLU A 305 -3.85 6.00 15.20
N LEU A 306 -3.77 5.04 16.12
CA LEU A 306 -2.54 4.29 16.36
C LEU A 306 -2.51 3.07 15.43
N ALA A 307 -1.37 2.81 14.80
CA ALA A 307 -1.20 1.57 14.06
C ALA A 307 -1.33 0.37 15.01
N ARG A 308 -2.21 -0.56 14.68
CA ARG A 308 -2.34 -1.84 15.38
C ARG A 308 -1.34 -2.83 14.79
N PRO A 309 -0.61 -3.61 15.61
CA PRO A 309 0.18 -4.71 15.10
C PRO A 309 -0.74 -5.65 14.29
N ALA A 310 -0.41 -5.90 13.03
CA ALA A 310 -1.08 -6.92 12.25
C ALA A 310 -0.48 -8.28 12.62
N VAL A 311 -1.28 -9.35 12.55
CA VAL A 311 -0.84 -10.71 12.90
C VAL A 311 0.26 -11.21 11.94
N THR A 312 0.33 -10.65 10.73
CA THR A 312 1.08 -11.26 9.61
C THR A 312 2.34 -10.52 9.17
N LYS A 313 2.77 -9.42 9.82
CA LYS A 313 4.05 -8.76 9.50
C LYS A 313 4.73 -8.16 10.74
N PHE A 314 5.92 -8.59 11.11
CA PHE A 314 6.73 -8.04 12.21
C PHE A 314 7.08 -6.57 12.01
N ALA A 315 7.21 -6.13 10.77
CA ALA A 315 7.32 -4.72 10.41
C ALA A 315 6.20 -3.85 11.03
N THR A 316 5.00 -4.42 11.24
CA THR A 316 3.88 -3.67 11.86
C THR A 316 4.14 -3.31 13.33
N ALA A 317 4.91 -4.10 14.07
CA ALA A 317 5.28 -3.77 15.45
C ALA A 317 6.09 -2.47 15.48
N TYR A 318 7.01 -2.29 14.53
CA TYR A 318 7.82 -1.09 14.41
C TYR A 318 7.04 0.13 13.89
N LEU A 319 6.05 -0.09 13.01
CA LEU A 319 5.07 0.95 12.65
C LEU A 319 4.28 1.41 13.88
N THR A 320 3.82 0.49 14.72
CA THR A 320 3.15 0.83 15.99
C THR A 320 4.07 1.65 16.90
N LEU A 321 5.34 1.26 17.06
CA LEU A 321 6.31 2.03 17.84
C LEU A 321 6.49 3.46 17.29
N ASN A 322 6.57 3.61 15.97
CA ASN A 322 6.68 4.92 15.33
C ASN A 322 5.42 5.78 15.56
N CYS A 323 4.22 5.19 15.39
CA CYS A 323 2.96 5.88 15.68
C CYS A 323 2.88 6.34 17.13
N ILE A 324 3.24 5.48 18.10
CA ILE A 324 3.27 5.84 19.53
C ILE A 324 4.25 6.99 19.78
N MET A 325 5.44 6.97 19.15
CA MET A 325 6.42 8.04 19.28
C MET A 325 5.89 9.38 18.72
N GLN A 326 5.28 9.37 17.54
CA GLN A 326 4.67 10.55 16.93
C GLN A 326 3.52 11.10 17.78
N GLN A 327 2.73 10.22 18.41
CA GLN A 327 1.60 10.56 19.27
C GLN A 327 1.98 10.73 20.74
N LYS A 328 3.27 10.83 21.07
CA LYS A 328 3.78 10.97 22.46
C LYS A 328 3.07 12.08 23.22
N ASN A 329 2.94 13.26 22.63
CA ASN A 329 2.34 14.42 23.30
C ASN A 329 0.82 14.25 23.46
N ALA A 330 0.14 13.70 22.46
CA ALA A 330 -1.29 13.40 22.54
C ALA A 330 -1.58 12.38 23.64
N LEU A 331 -0.79 11.30 23.71
CA LEU A 331 -0.90 10.27 24.75
C LEU A 331 -0.64 10.87 26.15
N LYS A 332 0.43 11.64 26.33
CA LYS A 332 0.72 12.30 27.62
C LYS A 332 -0.40 13.25 28.03
N SER A 333 -0.88 14.09 27.10
CA SER A 333 -1.97 15.02 27.35
C SER A 333 -3.27 14.29 27.74
N MET A 334 -3.61 13.20 27.04
CA MET A 334 -4.79 12.40 27.33
C MET A 334 -4.72 11.80 28.75
N PHE A 335 -3.64 11.11 29.09
CA PHE A 335 -3.52 10.45 30.40
C PHE A 335 -3.32 11.43 31.57
N ALA A 336 -2.89 12.66 31.30
CA ALA A 336 -2.81 13.74 32.29
C ALA A 336 -4.10 14.59 32.38
N SER A 337 -5.12 14.32 31.56
CA SER A 337 -6.35 15.11 31.53
C SER A 337 -7.24 14.82 32.75
N GLU A 338 -7.94 15.85 33.22
CA GLU A 338 -8.96 15.72 34.26
C GLU A 338 -10.12 14.81 33.81
N GLU A 339 -10.46 14.85 32.51
CA GLU A 339 -11.46 13.99 31.89
C GLU A 339 -11.09 12.50 32.04
N PHE A 340 -9.82 12.14 31.82
CA PHE A 340 -9.35 10.78 32.11
C PHE A 340 -9.32 10.48 33.61
N ALA A 341 -8.77 11.38 34.42
CA ALA A 341 -8.57 11.18 35.85
C ALA A 341 -9.89 10.99 36.64
N SER A 342 -10.96 11.68 36.23
CA SER A 342 -12.31 11.55 36.81
C SER A 342 -13.09 10.33 36.31
N SER A 343 -12.58 9.60 35.32
CA SER A 343 -13.26 8.45 34.73
C SER A 343 -13.12 7.18 35.57
N SER A 344 -14.10 6.26 35.45
CA SER A 344 -14.01 4.92 36.03
C SER A 344 -12.89 4.07 35.41
N TYR A 345 -12.32 4.49 34.28
CA TYR A 345 -11.25 3.79 33.59
C TYR A 345 -9.88 4.05 34.24
N ALA A 346 -9.64 5.23 34.82
CA ALA A 346 -8.36 5.57 35.46
C ALA A 346 -8.02 4.70 36.67
N ASN A 347 -9.03 4.18 37.38
CA ASN A 347 -8.83 3.36 38.58
C ASN A 347 -8.45 1.90 38.29
N ARG A 348 -8.53 1.46 37.02
CA ARG A 348 -8.20 0.08 36.63
C ARG A 348 -6.71 -0.21 36.77
N VAL A 349 -6.36 -1.46 37.05
CA VAL A 349 -4.96 -1.89 37.22
C VAL A 349 -4.17 -1.67 35.93
N GLU A 350 -4.77 -2.02 34.80
CA GLU A 350 -4.19 -1.85 33.46
C GLU A 350 -3.97 -0.37 33.13
N ALA A 351 -4.90 0.50 33.56
CA ALA A 351 -4.79 1.95 33.36
C ALA A 351 -3.58 2.51 34.11
N LYS A 352 -3.40 2.13 35.39
CA LYS A 352 -2.26 2.57 36.20
C LYS A 352 -0.93 2.13 35.61
N GLN A 353 -0.86 0.90 35.07
CA GLN A 353 0.32 0.41 34.37
C GLN A 353 0.62 1.23 33.10
N VAL A 354 -0.39 1.47 32.26
CA VAL A 354 -0.25 2.26 31.03
C VAL A 354 0.13 3.71 31.34
N MET A 355 -0.47 4.32 32.35
CA MET A 355 -0.12 5.67 32.81
C MET A 355 1.33 5.73 33.28
N SER A 356 1.80 4.75 34.04
CA SER A 356 3.20 4.68 34.48
C SER A 356 4.16 4.61 33.29
N ILE A 357 3.85 3.79 32.28
CA ILE A 357 4.66 3.70 31.05
C ILE A 357 4.66 5.04 30.29
N VAL A 358 3.50 5.67 30.11
CA VAL A 358 3.39 6.87 29.26
C VAL A 358 3.93 8.12 29.95
N LEU A 359 3.56 8.34 31.22
CA LEU A 359 3.83 9.58 31.95
C LEU A 359 5.19 9.53 32.67
N SER A 360 5.53 8.39 33.28
CA SER A 360 6.64 8.29 34.24
C SER A 360 7.89 7.60 33.68
N ASP A 361 7.74 6.69 32.71
CA ASP A 361 8.87 5.93 32.17
C ASP A 361 9.56 6.66 31.00
N ASP A 362 10.57 7.48 31.32
CA ASP A 362 11.41 8.11 30.29
C ASP A 362 12.29 7.08 29.55
N LYS A 363 12.62 5.94 30.17
CA LYS A 363 13.38 4.87 29.52
C LYS A 363 12.57 4.26 28.38
N PHE A 364 11.27 4.03 28.55
CA PHE A 364 10.39 3.54 27.49
C PHE A 364 10.48 4.40 26.21
N TRP A 365 10.37 5.72 26.34
CA TRP A 365 10.47 6.63 25.19
C TRP A 365 11.85 6.60 24.54
N LYS A 366 12.93 6.50 25.34
CA LYS A 366 14.30 6.35 24.82
C LYS A 366 14.47 5.01 24.11
N SER A 367 13.92 3.93 24.65
CA SER A 367 13.95 2.59 24.05
C SER A 367 13.19 2.54 22.72
N ILE A 368 12.04 3.21 22.58
CA ILE A 368 11.36 3.32 21.28
C ILE A 368 12.28 3.99 20.26
N LYS A 369 12.90 5.13 20.60
CA LYS A 369 13.80 5.83 19.68
C LYS A 369 14.98 4.95 19.26
N TYR A 370 15.55 4.21 20.22
CA TYR A 370 16.62 3.25 19.95
C TYR A 370 16.16 2.14 19.00
N CYS A 371 15.04 1.46 19.33
CA CYS A 371 14.51 0.38 18.50
C CYS A 371 14.25 0.86 17.05
N LEU A 372 13.60 2.01 16.88
CA LEU A 372 13.34 2.59 15.57
C LEU A 372 14.64 2.90 14.82
N LYS A 373 15.63 3.51 15.48
CA LYS A 373 16.92 3.82 14.85
C LYS A 373 17.60 2.56 14.30
N CYS A 374 17.55 1.46 15.04
CA CYS A 374 18.14 0.19 14.64
C CYS A 374 17.42 -0.46 13.44
N VAL A 375 16.09 -0.42 13.40
CA VAL A 375 15.33 -1.15 12.36
C VAL A 375 14.95 -0.32 11.14
N ILE A 376 15.04 1.02 11.21
CA ILE A 376 14.68 1.91 10.09
C ILE A 376 15.41 1.52 8.78
N PRO A 377 16.72 1.23 8.77
CA PRO A 377 17.40 0.79 7.55
C PRO A 377 16.77 -0.47 6.95
N LEU A 378 16.51 -1.49 7.79
CA LEU A 378 15.91 -2.74 7.36
C LEU A 378 14.46 -2.57 6.87
N VAL A 379 13.66 -1.74 7.55
CA VAL A 379 12.29 -1.39 7.13
C VAL A 379 12.30 -0.63 5.79
N LYS A 380 13.33 0.16 5.49
CA LYS A 380 13.47 0.80 4.17
C LYS A 380 13.73 -0.24 3.08
N VAL A 381 14.59 -1.23 3.34
CA VAL A 381 14.80 -2.33 2.38
C VAL A 381 13.50 -3.12 2.17
N LEU A 382 12.78 -3.42 3.25
CA LEU A 382 11.48 -4.10 3.16
C LEU A 382 10.52 -3.34 2.23
N ARG A 383 10.39 -2.01 2.39
CA ARG A 383 9.55 -1.19 1.50
C ARG A 383 10.05 -1.13 0.06
N LEU A 384 11.36 -1.26 -0.15
CA LEU A 384 11.95 -1.29 -1.48
C LEU A 384 11.63 -2.60 -2.21
N VAL A 385 11.54 -3.73 -1.48
CA VAL A 385 11.23 -5.04 -2.07
C VAL A 385 9.72 -5.34 -2.14
N ASP A 386 8.92 -4.77 -1.22
CA ASP A 386 7.45 -4.90 -1.18
C ASP A 386 6.76 -3.85 -2.09
N GLY A 387 7.53 -3.09 -2.88
CA GLY A 387 7.03 -1.99 -3.69
C GLY A 387 6.78 -2.37 -5.15
N ASP A 388 5.56 -2.18 -5.66
CA ASP A 388 5.14 -2.57 -7.01
C ASP A 388 5.68 -1.69 -8.15
N SER A 389 6.32 -0.56 -7.83
CA SER A 389 6.64 0.47 -8.84
C SER A 389 7.91 0.18 -9.65
N LYS A 390 8.86 -0.57 -9.09
CA LYS A 390 10.17 -0.86 -9.71
C LYS A 390 10.65 -2.23 -9.26
N SER A 391 11.25 -2.98 -10.20
CA SER A 391 11.89 -4.27 -9.88
C SER A 391 12.97 -4.08 -8.83
N ALA A 392 12.88 -4.83 -7.73
CA ALA A 392 13.77 -4.69 -6.57
C ALA A 392 15.10 -5.44 -6.69
N MET A 393 15.14 -6.49 -7.53
CA MET A 393 16.31 -7.35 -7.69
C MET A 393 17.61 -6.61 -8.05
N PRO A 394 17.62 -5.56 -8.91
CA PRO A 394 18.86 -4.87 -9.28
C PRO A 394 19.57 -4.14 -8.13
N TYR A 395 18.88 -3.83 -7.03
CA TYR A 395 19.42 -3.01 -5.94
C TYR A 395 19.28 -3.64 -4.55
N ILE A 396 18.64 -4.81 -4.43
CA ILE A 396 18.43 -5.46 -3.13
C ILE A 396 19.74 -5.75 -2.40
N TYR A 397 20.77 -6.24 -3.10
CA TYR A 397 22.07 -6.57 -2.50
C TYR A 397 22.78 -5.32 -1.96
N GLU A 398 22.85 -4.25 -2.75
CA GLU A 398 23.43 -2.98 -2.30
C GLU A 398 22.64 -2.38 -1.13
N ALA A 399 21.30 -2.46 -1.17
CA ALA A 399 20.45 -1.97 -0.10
C ALA A 399 20.65 -2.75 1.22
N MET A 400 20.88 -4.06 1.12
CA MET A 400 21.22 -4.91 2.27
C MET A 400 22.61 -4.61 2.82
N ASP A 401 23.62 -4.40 1.98
CA ASP A 401 24.97 -4.08 2.47
C ASP A 401 25.00 -2.73 3.19
N ARG A 402 24.31 -1.71 2.65
CA ARG A 402 24.13 -0.42 3.34
C ARG A 402 23.31 -0.50 4.62
N THR A 403 22.53 -1.56 4.81
CA THR A 403 21.74 -1.78 6.03
C THR A 403 22.59 -2.41 7.14
N LYS A 404 23.68 -3.10 6.78
CA LYS A 404 24.64 -3.68 7.73
C LYS A 404 25.61 -2.64 8.29
N GLU A 405 25.94 -1.61 7.52
CA GLU A 405 26.77 -0.45 7.91
C GLU A 405 26.03 0.49 8.88
#